data_AF-A0A2J6W555-F1
#
_entry.id   AF-A0A2J6W555-F1
#
_cell.length_a   1.000
_cell.length_b   1.000
_cell.length_c   1.000
_cell.angle_alpha   90.00
_cell.angle_beta   90.00
_cell.angle_gamma   90.00
#
_symmetry.space_group_name_H-M   'P 1'
#
loop_
_entity.id
_entity.type
_entity.pdbx_description
1 polymer ?
#
loop_
_entity_poly.entity_id
_entity_poly.type
_entity_poly.pdbx_seq_one_letter_code
_entity_poly.pdbx_strand_id
1 'polypeptide(L)'
;MVGLSKEVGKKPVKQAKAKEEKKQVNAFDLSLELINRVKKDLPKMNYVTPYKLTNSYNIAFSTARRLLNELEKEGILVLYSSSKRNPIYIFKENK
;
A
#
# COMPACT_ATOMS: atom_id res chain seq x y z
N MET A 1 -42.11 34.65 8.00
CA MET A 1 -40.83 35.30 8.37
C MET A 1 -40.41 34.63 9.67
N VAL A 2 -39.46 33.69 9.69
CA VAL A 2 -38.01 33.89 9.54
C VAL A 2 -37.40 32.64 8.88
N GLY A 3 -36.48 32.85 7.94
CA GLY A 3 -35.77 31.78 7.24
C GLY A 3 -34.40 31.44 7.84
N LEU A 4 -33.68 30.57 7.09
CA LEU A 4 -32.25 30.17 7.19
C LEU A 4 -31.89 29.25 8.36
N SER A 5 -31.23 28.09 8.20
CA SER A 5 -29.96 27.79 7.48
C SER A 5 -29.87 26.27 7.22
N LYS A 6 -29.63 25.75 6.00
CA LYS A 6 -28.35 25.43 5.31
C LYS A 6 -27.34 24.59 6.13
N GLU A 7 -26.66 23.65 5.44
CA GLU A 7 -25.40 22.91 5.78
C GLU A 7 -25.54 21.44 6.25
N VAL A 8 -24.80 20.38 5.84
CA VAL A 8 -23.71 20.07 4.88
C VAL A 8 -23.79 18.54 4.56
N GLY A 9 -23.40 18.14 3.35
CA GLY A 9 -23.36 16.74 2.90
C GLY A 9 -22.38 15.80 3.64
N LYS A 10 -22.67 14.50 3.57
CA LYS A 10 -21.78 13.42 4.05
C LYS A 10 -21.79 12.21 3.11
N LYS A 11 -20.72 12.07 2.34
CA LYS A 11 -20.08 10.80 1.92
C LYS A 11 -18.58 10.99 2.21
N PRO A 12 -17.76 9.99 2.60
CA PRO A 12 -17.97 8.54 2.59
C PRO A 12 -17.58 7.82 3.91
N VAL A 13 -18.25 6.70 4.23
CA VAL A 13 -17.84 5.81 5.33
C VAL A 13 -16.90 4.75 4.77
N LYS A 14 -15.59 5.03 4.77
CA LYS A 14 -14.56 4.00 4.53
C LYS A 14 -14.34 3.25 5.84
N GLN A 15 -14.67 1.96 5.77
CA GLN A 15 -14.86 1.03 6.87
C GLN A 15 -13.64 0.92 7.80
N ALA A 16 -14.00 0.72 9.05
CA ALA A 16 -13.17 0.72 10.24
C ALA A 16 -12.10 -0.37 10.23
N LYS A 17 -10.96 0.03 10.79
CA LYS A 17 -9.79 -0.75 11.15
C LYS A 17 -10.15 -1.79 12.21
N ALA A 18 -10.04 -3.09 11.89
CA ALA A 18 -9.80 -4.12 12.90
C ALA A 18 -8.28 -4.16 13.14
N LYS A 19 -7.87 -3.56 14.26
CA LYS A 19 -6.48 -3.41 14.70
C LYS A 19 -6.09 -4.68 15.46
N GLU A 20 -5.67 -5.72 14.74
CA GLU A 20 -4.98 -6.86 15.33
C GLU A 20 -3.51 -6.47 15.49
N GLU A 21 -3.10 -6.24 16.73
CA GLU A 21 -1.76 -5.80 17.11
C GLU A 21 -0.76 -6.95 16.90
N LYS A 22 -0.44 -7.24 15.64
CA LYS A 22 0.61 -8.20 15.29
C LYS A 22 1.95 -7.53 15.52
N LYS A 23 2.65 -8.09 16.52
CA LYS A 23 4.04 -7.90 16.90
C LYS A 23 4.88 -7.49 15.69
N GLN A 24 5.26 -6.21 15.66
CA GLN A 24 6.14 -5.63 14.63
C GLN A 24 7.39 -6.49 14.51
N VAL A 25 7.48 -7.27 13.44
CA VAL A 25 8.67 -8.06 13.16
C VAL A 25 9.77 -7.07 12.83
N ASN A 26 10.85 -7.13 13.59
CA ASN A 26 11.86 -6.08 13.60
C ASN A 26 12.41 -5.83 12.19
N ALA A 27 12.43 -4.56 11.85
CA ALA A 27 12.72 -4.00 10.55
C ALA A 27 14.18 -4.19 10.15
N PHE A 28 14.50 -5.15 9.28
CA PHE A 28 15.55 -4.97 8.25
C PHE A 28 15.70 -6.13 7.27
N ASP A 29 15.10 -7.29 7.54
CA ASP A 29 15.38 -8.47 6.71
C ASP A 29 14.49 -8.50 5.46
N LEU A 30 15.03 -8.08 4.32
CA LEU A 30 14.49 -8.41 3.00
C LEU A 30 14.76 -9.89 2.73
N SER A 31 14.11 -10.77 3.49
CA SER A 31 14.22 -12.21 3.27
C SER A 31 13.70 -12.56 1.87
N LEU A 32 14.37 -13.49 1.20
CA LEU A 32 13.91 -14.03 -0.10
C LEU A 32 12.48 -14.55 -0.02
N GLU A 33 12.06 -15.07 1.13
CA GLU A 33 10.69 -15.53 1.35
C GLU A 33 9.66 -14.40 1.24
N LEU A 34 9.98 -13.23 1.80
CA LEU A 34 9.13 -12.05 1.72
C LEU A 34 9.01 -11.57 0.27
N ILE A 35 10.14 -11.48 -0.44
CA ILE A 35 10.17 -11.04 -1.85
C ILE A 35 9.33 -11.99 -2.71
N ASN A 36 9.52 -13.31 -2.54
CA ASN A 36 8.77 -14.31 -3.28
C ASN A 36 7.26 -14.27 -2.98
N ARG A 37 6.90 -14.06 -1.71
CA ARG A 37 5.49 -13.93 -1.31
C ARG A 37 4.86 -12.69 -1.91
N VAL A 38 5.54 -11.54 -1.84
CA VAL A 38 5.09 -10.30 -2.47
C VAL A 38 4.91 -10.50 -3.96
N LYS A 39 5.92 -11.04 -4.67
CA LYS A 39 5.84 -11.33 -6.12
C LYS A 39 4.63 -12.21 -6.50
N LYS A 40 4.28 -13.21 -5.69
CA LYS A 40 3.08 -14.05 -5.90
C LYS A 40 1.76 -13.32 -5.67
N ASP A 41 1.74 -12.35 -4.77
CA ASP A 41 0.56 -11.55 -4.44
C ASP A 41 0.38 -10.33 -5.36
N LEU A 42 1.46 -9.81 -5.95
CA LEU A 42 1.43 -8.66 -6.87
C LEU A 42 0.37 -8.77 -7.99
N PRO A 43 0.28 -9.87 -8.78
CA PRO A 43 -0.71 -9.97 -9.86
C PRO A 43 -2.16 -10.04 -9.34
N LYS A 44 -2.36 -10.44 -8.09
CA LYS A 44 -3.70 -10.45 -7.45
C LYS A 44 -4.11 -9.06 -6.97
N MET A 45 -3.17 -8.12 -6.88
CA MET A 45 -3.40 -6.77 -6.40
C MET A 45 -3.49 -5.79 -7.57
N ASN A 46 -4.65 -5.14 -7.73
CA ASN A 46 -4.82 -4.06 -8.72
C ASN A 46 -3.81 -2.92 -8.55
N TYR A 47 -3.44 -2.61 -7.31
CA TYR A 47 -2.43 -1.62 -6.97
C TYR A 47 -1.76 -1.96 -5.65
N VAL A 48 -0.52 -1.50 -5.53
CA VAL A 48 0.33 -1.70 -4.37
C VAL A 48 0.89 -0.36 -3.92
N THR A 49 0.92 -0.16 -2.61
CA THR A 49 1.48 1.03 -1.98
C THR A 49 2.37 0.60 -0.82
N PRO A 50 3.34 1.43 -0.41
CA PRO A 50 4.16 1.16 0.77
C PRO A 50 3.30 0.81 1.99
N TYR A 51 2.25 1.59 2.26
CA TYR A 51 1.32 1.33 3.39
C TYR A 51 0.61 -0.01 3.31
N LYS A 52 0.27 -0.48 2.10
CA LYS A 52 -0.41 -1.77 1.94
C LYS A 52 0.53 -2.93 2.25
N LEU A 53 1.81 -2.81 1.89
CA LEU A 53 2.83 -3.79 2.24
C LEU A 53 3.13 -3.80 3.73
N THR A 54 3.26 -2.63 4.37
CA THR A 54 3.46 -2.56 5.82
C THR A 54 2.30 -3.22 6.57
N ASN A 55 1.07 -3.02 6.11
CA ASN A 55 -0.11 -3.63 6.76
C ASN A 55 -0.22 -5.14 6.51
N SER A 56 0.14 -5.61 5.30
CA SER A 56 -0.03 -7.02 4.92
C SER A 56 1.10 -7.92 5.43
N TYR A 57 2.33 -7.40 5.42
CA TYR A 57 3.54 -8.16 5.75
C TYR A 57 4.17 -7.72 7.07
N ASN A 58 3.57 -6.73 7.75
CA ASN A 58 4.02 -6.22 9.05
C ASN A 58 5.50 -5.79 9.04
N ILE A 59 5.94 -5.24 7.91
CA ILE A 59 7.30 -4.71 7.70
C ILE A 59 7.35 -3.21 7.93
N ALA A 60 8.55 -2.67 8.19
CA ALA A 60 8.74 -1.23 8.28
C ALA A 60 8.44 -0.52 6.96
N PHE A 61 7.99 0.73 7.07
CA PHE A 61 7.70 1.59 5.93
C PHE A 61 8.93 1.82 5.03
N SER A 62 10.11 1.96 5.63
CA SER A 62 11.38 2.08 4.91
C SER A 62 11.67 0.82 4.08
N THR A 63 11.47 -0.37 4.65
CA THR A 63 11.64 -1.66 3.97
C THR A 63 10.63 -1.82 2.83
N ALA A 64 9.35 -1.52 3.07
CA ALA A 64 8.31 -1.55 2.05
C ALA A 64 8.65 -0.63 0.86
N ARG A 65 9.14 0.58 1.16
CA ARG A 65 9.54 1.55 0.12
C ARG A 65 10.74 1.06 -0.69
N ARG A 66 11.76 0.49 -0.03
CA ARG A 66 12.92 -0.10 -0.71
C ARG A 66 12.51 -1.29 -1.59
N LEU A 67 11.68 -2.19 -1.06
CA LEU A 67 11.18 -3.35 -1.79
C LEU A 67 10.42 -2.95 -3.05
N LEU A 68 9.51 -1.99 -2.96
CA LEU A 68 8.76 -1.52 -4.14
C LEU A 68 9.66 -0.87 -5.18
N ASN A 69 10.68 -0.12 -4.75
CA ASN A 69 11.65 0.48 -5.65
C ASN A 69 12.48 -0.60 -6.38
N GLU A 70 12.92 -1.64 -5.67
CA GLU A 70 13.63 -2.76 -6.30
C GLU A 70 12.76 -3.49 -7.32
N LEU A 71 11.51 -3.78 -6.97
CA LEU A 71 10.55 -4.42 -7.88
C LEU A 71 10.19 -3.53 -9.09
N GLU A 72 10.21 -2.20 -8.92
CA GLU A 72 10.06 -1.24 -10.02
C GLU A 72 11.28 -1.28 -10.94
N LYS A 73 12.50 -1.29 -10.38
CA LYS A 73 13.75 -1.41 -11.15
C LYS A 73 13.87 -2.72 -11.92
N GLU A 74 13.41 -3.82 -11.32
CA GLU A 74 13.30 -5.12 -12.00
C GLU A 74 12.24 -5.11 -13.12
N GLY A 75 11.42 -4.05 -13.23
CA GLY A 75 10.38 -3.91 -14.24
C GLY A 75 9.10 -4.71 -13.94
N ILE A 76 8.97 -5.25 -12.73
CA ILE A 76 7.81 -6.01 -12.26
C ILE A 76 6.67 -5.05 -11.87
N LEU A 77 7.02 -3.91 -11.29
CA LEU A 77 6.10 -2.85 -10.93
C LEU A 77 6.32 -1.62 -11.79
N VAL A 78 5.25 -0.86 -12.04
CA VAL A 78 5.32 0.46 -12.65
C VAL A 78 4.73 1.47 -11.69
N LEU A 79 5.42 2.59 -11.53
CA LEU A 79 4.90 3.74 -10.80
C LEU A 79 3.73 4.34 -11.58
N TYR A 80 2.51 4.15 -11.08
CA TYR A 80 1.30 4.71 -11.67
C TYR A 80 1.09 6.16 -11.24
N SER A 81 1.31 6.44 -9.95
CA SER A 81 1.14 7.79 -9.41
C SER A 81 2.25 8.11 -8.42
N SER A 82 3.02 9.15 -8.74
CA SER A 82 4.08 9.65 -7.87
C SER A 82 3.48 10.58 -6.82
N SER A 83 3.48 10.13 -5.57
CA SER A 83 3.06 10.93 -4.43
C SER A 83 4.19 10.92 -3.39
N LYS A 84 4.58 12.10 -2.89
CA LYS A 84 5.73 12.24 -1.96
C LYS A 84 5.65 11.31 -0.74
N ARG A 85 4.44 11.08 -0.21
CA ARG A 85 4.23 10.25 0.99
C ARG A 85 3.71 8.84 0.69
N ASN A 86 3.04 8.63 -0.43
CA ASN A 86 2.44 7.34 -0.75
C ASN A 86 2.40 7.10 -2.26
N PRO A 87 3.54 6.76 -2.88
CA PRO A 87 3.56 6.38 -4.28
C PRO A 87 2.69 5.13 -4.51
N ILE A 88 1.98 5.14 -5.63
CA ILE A 88 1.11 4.04 -6.05
C ILE A 88 1.79 3.31 -7.20
N TYR A 89 2.00 2.02 -6.99
CA TYR A 89 2.56 1.10 -7.95
C TYR A 89 1.45 0.19 -8.48
N ILE A 90 1.54 -0.16 -9.75
CA ILE A 90 0.71 -1.18 -10.38
C ILE A 90 1.61 -2.31 -10.87
N PHE A 91 1.09 -3.53 -10.84
CA PHE A 91 1.78 -4.64 -11.44
C PHE A 91 1.85 -4.44 -12.96
N LYS A 92 3.06 -4.56 -13.51
CA LYS A 92 3.27 -4.49 -14.95
C LYS A 92 3.08 -5.88 -15.52
N GLU A 93 1.86 -6.16 -15.97
CA GLU A 93 1.61 -7.37 -16.74
C GLU A 93 2.29 -7.23 -18.11
N ASN A 94 3.46 -7.85 -18.27
CA ASN A 94 4.07 -8.00 -19.59
C ASN A 94 3.20 -9.00 -20.36
N LYS A 95 2.41 -8.50 -21.30
CA LYS A 95 1.75 -9.29 -22.34
C LYS A 95 2.69 -9.51 -23.51
#